data_AF-A0A819GB73-F1
#
_entry.id   AF-A0A819GB73-F1
#
_cell.length_a   1.000
_cell.length_b   1.000
_cell.length_c   1.000
_cell.angle_alpha   90.00
_cell.angle_beta   90.00
_cell.angle_gamma   90.00
#
_symmetry.space_group_name_H-M   'P 1'
#
loop_
_entity.id
_entity.type
_entity.pdbx_description
1 polymer ?
#
loop_
_entity_poly.entity_id
_entity_poly.type
_entity_poly.pdbx_seq_one_letter_code
_entity_poly.pdbx_strand_id
1 'polypeptide(L)'
;MEMQSLHSPPPSSEIGQPKKQMLSRKKSSTKTPVNSDSSIFDLTIEQLRALMKLEGKDLLEKLNSSTFNGVKGILEKLKVDGNKGLDSNNQEDLEQRRAIYGNNEIPPKPMKSFLRLCWDALHDVLLVILLMCAAVSMGLLFYKPPHQGDQAVEDERT
;
A
#
# COMPACT_ATOMS: atom_id res chain seq x y z
N MET A 1 -26.25 62.57 -15.45
CA MET A 1 -25.25 61.53 -15.78
C MET A 1 -24.76 60.99 -14.45
N GLU A 2 -25.40 59.93 -13.98
CA GLU A 2 -25.04 59.21 -12.76
C GLU A 2 -25.22 57.70 -13.02
N MET A 3 -24.49 56.93 -12.23
CA MET A 3 -24.04 55.56 -12.45
C MET A 3 -25.04 54.48 -12.00
N GLN A 4 -24.85 53.24 -12.50
CA GLN A 4 -24.74 51.95 -11.76
C GLN A 4 -25.47 50.75 -12.39
N SER A 5 -24.80 49.57 -12.25
CA SER A 5 -25.32 48.19 -12.29
C SER A 5 -25.55 47.56 -13.68
N LEU A 6 -25.32 46.27 -13.96
CA LEU A 6 -24.84 45.13 -13.18
C LEU A 6 -24.35 44.02 -14.16
N HIS A 7 -23.28 43.35 -13.76
CA HIS A 7 -23.00 41.91 -13.89
C HIS A 7 -24.03 41.05 -14.67
N SER A 8 -23.57 40.40 -15.75
CA SER A 8 -24.27 39.25 -16.35
C SER A 8 -23.45 37.98 -16.08
N PRO A 9 -24.05 36.91 -15.51
CA PRO A 9 -23.35 35.70 -15.09
C PRO A 9 -23.02 34.76 -16.27
N PRO A 10 -22.02 33.86 -16.13
CA PRO A 10 -21.77 32.79 -17.10
C PRO A 10 -22.84 31.69 -16.99
N PRO A 11 -23.22 31.04 -18.11
CA PRO A 11 -24.17 29.93 -18.07
C PRO A 11 -23.54 28.70 -17.39
N SER A 12 -24.20 28.21 -16.33
CA SER A 12 -23.98 26.90 -15.70
C SER A 12 -25.08 25.94 -16.12
N SER A 13 -24.72 24.81 -16.74
CA SER A 13 -25.42 23.51 -16.85
C SER A 13 -24.87 22.81 -18.11
N GLU A 14 -24.39 21.57 -18.15
CA GLU A 14 -24.78 20.38 -17.40
C GLU A 14 -23.57 19.53 -16.97
N ILE A 15 -23.73 18.93 -15.79
CA ILE A 15 -22.92 17.87 -15.22
C ILE A 15 -23.32 16.56 -15.92
N GLY A 16 -22.53 16.14 -16.92
CA GLY A 16 -22.65 14.86 -17.59
C GLY A 16 -21.65 13.83 -17.04
N GLN A 17 -22.14 12.97 -16.14
CA GLN A 17 -21.72 11.60 -15.76
C GLN A 17 -20.29 11.07 -16.06
N PRO A 18 -19.65 10.37 -15.10
CA PRO A 18 -18.37 9.70 -15.32
C PRO A 18 -18.55 8.46 -16.21
N LYS A 19 -17.90 8.47 -17.37
CA LYS A 19 -17.74 7.26 -18.20
C LYS A 19 -16.86 6.25 -17.45
N LYS A 20 -17.49 5.19 -16.95
CA LYS A 20 -16.81 3.95 -16.55
C LYS A 20 -16.19 3.30 -17.79
N GLN A 21 -14.94 3.62 -18.08
CA GLN A 21 -14.16 2.82 -19.01
C GLN A 21 -13.44 1.73 -18.23
N MET A 22 -13.91 0.50 -18.42
CA MET A 22 -13.22 -0.71 -18.00
C MET A 22 -11.94 -0.84 -18.83
N LEU A 23 -10.82 -0.34 -18.31
CA LEU A 23 -9.52 -0.67 -18.90
C LEU A 23 -9.11 -2.06 -18.40
N SER A 24 -9.17 -2.98 -19.34
CA SER A 24 -8.73 -4.36 -19.25
C SER A 24 -7.41 -4.47 -18.48
N ARG A 25 -7.44 -5.22 -17.38
CA ARG A 25 -6.29 -5.62 -16.56
C ARG A 25 -5.32 -6.40 -17.43
N LYS A 26 -4.42 -5.69 -18.12
CA LYS A 26 -3.28 -6.29 -18.81
C LYS A 26 -2.31 -6.76 -17.72
N LYS A 27 -2.26 -8.07 -17.49
CA LYS A 27 -1.24 -8.74 -16.68
C LYS A 27 0.15 -8.33 -17.19
N SER A 28 0.89 -7.54 -16.44
CA SER A 28 2.35 -7.47 -16.54
C SER A 28 2.94 -8.10 -15.29
N SER A 29 3.50 -9.28 -15.50
CA SER A 29 4.35 -10.00 -14.57
C SER A 29 5.54 -9.12 -14.21
N THR A 30 5.70 -8.80 -12.92
CA THR A 30 6.95 -8.27 -12.37
C THR A 30 8.00 -9.37 -12.41
N LYS A 31 8.66 -9.51 -13.58
CA LYS A 31 10.02 -10.03 -13.68
C LYS A 31 10.97 -8.84 -13.48
N THR A 32 11.60 -8.76 -12.31
CA THR A 32 12.98 -8.28 -12.21
C THR A 32 13.83 -9.37 -12.86
N PRO A 33 14.78 -9.09 -13.78
CA PRO A 33 15.90 -8.19 -13.50
C PRO A 33 16.28 -7.30 -14.70
N VAL A 34 17.16 -6.32 -14.46
CA VAL A 34 18.40 -6.08 -15.23
C VAL A 34 18.92 -4.70 -14.83
N ASN A 35 19.99 -4.74 -14.05
CA ASN A 35 20.92 -3.64 -13.87
C ASN A 35 21.97 -3.82 -14.98
N SER A 36 21.94 -2.98 -16.01
CA SER A 36 23.10 -2.63 -16.86
C SER A 36 22.63 -1.93 -18.13
N ASP A 37 23.18 -0.74 -18.34
CA ASP A 37 23.26 0.03 -19.58
C ASP A 37 22.04 0.86 -20.00
N SER A 38 21.95 2.06 -19.41
CA SER A 38 21.76 3.26 -20.24
C SER A 38 22.24 4.50 -19.49
N SER A 39 23.41 5.00 -19.88
CA SER A 39 24.01 6.28 -19.49
C SER A 39 23.21 7.50 -19.99
N ILE A 40 21.89 7.39 -20.04
CA ILE A 40 21.00 8.44 -20.57
C ILE A 40 20.75 9.50 -19.51
N PHE A 41 20.73 9.09 -18.24
CA PHE A 41 20.58 9.97 -17.09
C PHE A 41 21.80 9.81 -16.17
N ASP A 42 22.38 10.95 -15.76
CA ASP A 42 23.55 10.99 -14.89
C ASP A 42 23.19 10.88 -13.39
N LEU A 43 21.96 10.43 -13.10
CA LEU A 43 21.39 10.32 -11.76
C LEU A 43 20.71 8.99 -11.53
N THR A 44 21.17 8.28 -10.50
CA THR A 44 20.63 6.99 -10.07
C THR A 44 19.56 7.14 -8.99
N ILE A 45 18.68 6.13 -8.87
CA ILE A 45 17.66 6.05 -7.81
C ILE A 45 18.30 6.09 -6.42
N GLU A 46 19.46 5.47 -6.26
CA GLU A 46 20.17 5.41 -4.97
C GLU A 46 20.63 6.80 -4.52
N GLN A 47 21.18 7.60 -5.45
CA GLN A 47 21.55 8.98 -5.19
C GLN A 47 20.34 9.84 -4.80
N LEU A 48 19.22 9.69 -5.53
CA LEU A 48 17.99 10.41 -5.22
C LEU A 48 17.41 10.00 -3.86
N ARG A 49 17.44 8.70 -3.52
CA ARG A 49 17.02 8.19 -2.22
C ARG A 49 17.91 8.68 -1.09
N ALA A 50 19.22 8.76 -1.32
CA ALA A 50 20.17 9.29 -0.34
C ALA A 50 19.90 10.78 -0.06
N LEU A 51 19.53 11.57 -1.08
CA LEU A 51 19.09 12.95 -0.88
C LEU A 51 17.81 13.03 -0.04
N MET A 52 16.79 12.21 -0.35
CA MET A 52 15.54 12.20 0.43
C MET A 52 15.70 11.75 1.89
N LYS A 53 16.78 11.04 2.23
CA LYS A 53 17.05 10.59 3.61
C LYS A 53 17.66 11.69 4.48
N LEU A 54 18.24 12.72 3.87
CA LEU A 54 18.87 13.83 4.55
C LEU A 54 17.87 15.00 4.61
N GLU A 55 17.86 15.72 5.74
CA GLU A 55 17.00 16.90 5.92
C GLU A 55 17.84 18.10 6.37
N GLY A 56 17.41 19.31 5.98
CA GLY A 56 18.02 20.56 6.45
C GLY A 56 19.44 20.82 5.90
N LYS A 57 20.40 21.06 6.80
CA LYS A 57 21.76 21.51 6.45
C LYS A 57 22.56 20.43 5.73
N ASP A 58 22.45 19.18 6.16
CA ASP A 58 23.16 18.05 5.56
C ASP A 58 22.72 17.79 4.12
N LEU A 59 21.43 18.04 3.83
CA LEU A 59 20.88 17.98 2.47
C LEU A 59 21.51 19.09 1.60
N LEU A 60 21.63 20.32 2.11
CA LEU A 60 22.23 21.43 1.38
C LEU A 60 23.72 21.19 1.10
N GLU A 61 24.48 20.65 2.05
CA GLU A 61 25.87 20.27 1.82
C GLU A 61 25.99 19.17 0.76
N LYS A 62 25.11 18.15 0.81
CA LYS A 62 25.09 17.10 -0.21
C LYS A 62 24.66 17.62 -1.58
N LEU A 63 23.72 18.55 -1.65
CA LEU A 63 23.27 19.21 -2.89
C LEU A 63 24.36 20.10 -3.51
N ASN A 64 25.07 20.86 -2.67
CA ASN A 64 26.13 21.76 -3.11
C ASN A 64 27.45 21.03 -3.38
N SER A 65 27.53 19.74 -3.07
CA SER A 65 28.65 18.91 -3.49
C SER A 65 28.77 18.88 -5.02
N SER A 66 30.00 18.78 -5.52
CA SER A 66 30.34 18.82 -6.95
C SER A 66 29.60 17.77 -7.79
N THR A 67 29.02 16.75 -7.16
CA THR A 67 28.24 15.69 -7.80
C THR A 67 26.90 16.17 -8.35
N PHE A 68 26.22 17.11 -7.67
CA PHE A 68 24.87 17.55 -8.03
C PHE A 68 24.80 19.00 -8.52
N ASN A 69 25.77 19.84 -8.16
CA ASN A 69 25.82 21.26 -8.53
C ASN A 69 24.48 22.00 -8.23
N GLY A 70 23.89 21.68 -7.08
CA GLY A 70 22.60 22.21 -6.64
C GLY A 70 21.39 21.71 -7.43
N VAL A 71 20.24 22.37 -7.24
CA VAL A 71 18.96 21.95 -7.84
C VAL A 71 18.99 22.04 -9.37
N LYS A 72 19.71 23.00 -9.95
CA LYS A 72 19.83 23.16 -11.40
C LYS A 72 20.59 22.00 -12.05
N GLY A 73 21.70 21.56 -11.44
CA GLY A 73 22.46 20.42 -11.95
C GLY A 73 21.69 19.11 -11.83
N ILE A 74 20.84 18.95 -10.81
CA ILE A 74 19.91 17.82 -10.74
C ILE A 74 18.96 17.84 -11.95
N LEU A 75 18.36 18.97 -12.23
CA LEU A 75 17.40 19.13 -13.33
C LEU A 75 18.02 18.78 -14.70
N GLU A 76 19.24 19.25 -14.93
CA GLU A 76 20.03 18.95 -16.13
C GLU A 76 20.35 17.46 -16.24
N LYS A 77 20.79 16.84 -15.14
CA LYS A 77 21.10 15.40 -15.07
C LYS A 77 19.87 14.51 -15.23
N LEU A 78 18.69 14.97 -14.80
CA LEU A 78 17.40 14.32 -15.06
C LEU A 78 16.82 14.69 -16.45
N LYS A 79 17.45 15.60 -17.20
CA LYS A 79 16.94 16.15 -18.47
C LYS A 79 15.48 16.58 -18.36
N VAL A 80 15.17 17.40 -17.35
CA VAL A 80 13.83 17.95 -17.12
C VAL A 80 13.89 19.46 -17.29
N ASP A 81 12.88 20.05 -17.90
CA ASP A 81 12.74 21.51 -17.92
C ASP A 81 12.17 22.01 -16.59
N GLY A 82 12.83 22.97 -15.96
CA GLY A 82 12.39 23.47 -14.65
C GLY A 82 11.09 24.27 -14.65
N ASN A 83 10.69 24.81 -15.79
CA ASN A 83 9.43 25.56 -15.94
C ASN A 83 8.34 24.76 -16.65
N LYS A 84 8.70 23.84 -17.55
CA LYS A 84 7.76 23.13 -18.42
C LYS A 84 7.57 21.67 -18.02
N GLY A 85 8.50 21.10 -17.25
CA GLY A 85 8.47 19.72 -16.82
C GLY A 85 8.88 18.75 -17.94
N LEU A 86 8.25 17.58 -17.97
CA LEU A 86 8.44 16.57 -19.02
C LEU A 86 7.44 16.77 -20.16
N ASP A 87 7.88 16.46 -21.37
CA ASP A 87 7.01 16.51 -22.54
C ASP A 87 6.10 15.28 -22.61
N SER A 88 4.82 15.46 -22.28
CA SER A 88 3.81 14.38 -22.28
C SER A 88 3.55 13.74 -23.65
N ASN A 89 4.00 14.38 -24.74
CA ASN A 89 3.87 13.86 -26.10
C ASN A 89 5.03 12.93 -26.50
N ASN A 90 6.13 12.91 -25.74
CA ASN A 90 7.28 12.08 -26.05
C ASN A 90 7.19 10.74 -25.30
N GLN A 91 6.41 9.82 -25.86
CA GLN A 91 6.15 8.51 -25.27
C GLN A 91 7.43 7.69 -25.07
N GLU A 92 8.41 7.81 -25.97
CA GLU A 92 9.69 7.08 -25.89
C GLU A 92 10.52 7.50 -24.67
N ASP A 93 10.61 8.81 -24.39
CA ASP A 93 11.31 9.33 -23.20
C ASP A 93 10.62 8.88 -21.91
N LEU A 94 9.28 8.88 -21.88
CA LEU A 94 8.51 8.40 -20.73
C LEU A 94 8.69 6.90 -20.47
N GLU A 95 8.71 6.09 -21.52
CA GLU A 95 8.94 4.64 -21.42
C GLU A 95 10.37 4.32 -20.95
N GLN A 96 11.38 5.03 -21.47
CA GLN A 96 12.76 4.90 -21.00
C GLN A 96 12.91 5.30 -19.52
N ARG A 97 12.30 6.41 -19.10
CA ARG A 97 12.29 6.82 -17.69
C ARG A 97 11.62 5.78 -16.80
N ARG A 98 10.51 5.19 -17.24
CA ARG A 98 9.81 4.15 -16.48
C ARG A 98 10.62 2.86 -16.39
N ALA A 99 11.43 2.54 -17.40
CA ALA A 99 12.36 1.42 -17.36
C ALA A 99 13.50 1.64 -16.35
N ILE A 100 14.04 2.87 -16.26
CA ILE A 100 15.19 3.20 -15.41
C ILE A 100 14.78 3.50 -13.96
N TYR A 101 13.77 4.34 -13.75
CA TYR A 101 13.33 4.78 -12.43
C TYR A 101 12.23 3.88 -11.82
N GLY A 102 11.65 3.01 -12.63
CA GLY A 102 10.50 2.21 -12.25
C GLY A 102 9.19 3.00 -12.30
N ASN A 103 8.13 2.32 -11.89
CA ASN A 103 6.78 2.87 -11.91
C ASN A 103 6.38 3.40 -10.52
N ASN A 104 5.73 4.55 -10.44
CA ASN A 104 5.23 5.11 -9.18
C ASN A 104 3.89 4.48 -8.77
N GLU A 105 3.88 3.16 -8.62
CA GLU A 105 2.72 2.40 -8.16
C GLU A 105 3.06 1.71 -6.84
N ILE A 106 2.25 1.98 -5.81
CA ILE A 106 2.31 1.25 -4.55
C ILE A 106 1.77 -0.15 -4.85
N PRO A 107 2.59 -1.22 -4.77
CA PRO A 107 2.13 -2.56 -5.07
C PRO A 107 0.98 -2.90 -4.12
N PRO A 108 -0.19 -3.31 -4.64
CA PRO A 108 -1.30 -3.66 -3.78
C PRO A 108 -0.90 -4.86 -2.94
N LYS A 109 -0.99 -4.72 -1.62
CA LYS A 109 -0.70 -5.81 -0.69
C LYS A 109 -1.60 -6.99 -1.07
N PRO A 110 -1.05 -8.19 -1.36
CA PRO A 110 -1.88 -9.34 -1.65
C PRO A 110 -2.77 -9.60 -0.43
N MET A 111 -4.09 -9.66 -0.67
CA MET A 111 -5.06 -9.96 0.37
C MET A 111 -4.77 -11.38 0.91
N LYS A 112 -4.75 -11.54 2.24
CA LYS A 112 -4.66 -12.87 2.85
C LYS A 112 -5.85 -13.71 2.36
N SER A 113 -5.62 -14.97 2.00
CA SER A 113 -6.69 -15.88 1.58
C SER A 113 -7.74 -16.05 2.69
N PHE A 114 -9.03 -16.10 2.35
CA PHE A 114 -10.15 -16.31 3.29
C PHE A 114 -9.93 -17.53 4.18
N LEU A 115 -9.41 -18.63 3.64
CA LEU A 115 -9.13 -19.84 4.42
C LEU A 115 -8.02 -19.62 5.45
N ARG A 116 -7.03 -18.78 5.15
CA ARG A 116 -6.02 -18.40 6.14
C ARG A 116 -6.62 -17.51 7.23
N LEU A 117 -7.57 -16.65 6.87
CA LEU A 117 -8.32 -15.83 7.82
C LEU A 117 -9.18 -16.68 8.75
N CYS A 118 -9.89 -17.68 8.20
CA CYS A 118 -10.66 -18.64 8.99
C CYS A 118 -9.75 -19.52 9.87
N TRP A 119 -8.58 -19.93 9.37
CA TRP A 119 -7.59 -20.68 10.16
C TRP A 119 -6.98 -19.83 11.29
N ASP A 120 -6.73 -18.55 11.05
CA ASP A 120 -6.32 -17.58 12.08
C ASP A 120 -7.43 -17.42 13.14
N ALA A 121 -8.67 -17.24 12.69
CA ALA A 121 -9.82 -17.01 13.58
C ALA A 121 -10.20 -18.25 14.40
N LEU A 122 -9.98 -19.46 13.87
CA LEU A 122 -10.27 -20.72 14.57
C LEU A 122 -9.20 -21.06 15.63
N HIS A 123 -7.97 -20.58 15.47
CA HIS A 123 -6.87 -20.76 16.43
C HIS A 123 -6.89 -19.73 17.58
N ASP A 124 -8.06 -19.22 17.94
CA ASP A 124 -8.21 -18.43 19.16
C ASP A 124 -8.14 -19.34 20.39
N VAL A 125 -7.34 -18.95 21.38
CA VAL A 125 -7.18 -19.67 22.67
C VAL A 125 -8.54 -19.90 23.34
N LEU A 126 -9.49 -18.98 23.18
CA LEU A 126 -10.85 -19.13 23.73
C LEU A 126 -11.62 -20.29 23.07
N LEU A 127 -11.53 -20.46 21.74
CA LEU A 127 -12.20 -21.55 21.02
C LEU A 127 -11.60 -22.91 21.38
N VAL A 128 -10.28 -22.98 21.55
CA VAL A 128 -9.59 -24.20 21.95
C VAL A 128 -9.99 -24.64 23.36
N ILE A 129 -10.06 -23.70 24.32
CA ILE A 129 -10.49 -24.03 25.69
C ILE A 129 -11.95 -24.52 25.70
N LEU A 130 -12.84 -23.86 24.94
CA LEU A 130 -14.23 -24.30 24.81
C LEU A 130 -14.36 -25.71 24.22
N LEU A 131 -13.55 -26.03 23.20
CA LEU A 131 -13.54 -27.37 22.60
C LEU A 131 -13.09 -28.45 23.61
N MET A 132 -12.06 -28.16 24.40
CA MET A 132 -11.59 -29.08 25.45
C MET A 132 -12.64 -29.28 26.54
N CYS A 133 -13.28 -28.20 27.01
CA CYS A 133 -14.39 -28.29 27.96
C CYS A 133 -15.54 -29.14 27.42
N ALA A 134 -15.93 -28.92 26.16
CA ALA A 134 -16.97 -29.70 25.51
C ALA A 134 -16.59 -31.20 25.40
N ALA A 135 -15.34 -31.50 25.04
CA ALA A 135 -14.84 -32.87 24.97
C ALA A 135 -14.86 -33.56 26.35
N VAL A 136 -14.47 -32.87 27.42
CA VAL A 136 -14.55 -33.39 28.80
C VAL A 136 -16.01 -33.61 29.20
N SER A 137 -16.91 -32.66 28.96
CA SER A 137 -18.35 -32.81 29.24
C SER A 137 -18.97 -33.98 28.48
N MET A 138 -18.56 -34.18 27.22
CA MET A 138 -18.98 -35.32 26.41
C MET A 138 -18.40 -36.64 26.96
N GLY A 139 -17.12 -36.66 27.34
CA GLY A 139 -16.48 -37.82 27.96
C GLY A 139 -17.14 -38.22 29.28
N LEU A 140 -17.49 -37.25 30.13
CA LEU A 140 -18.21 -37.48 31.39
C LEU A 140 -19.63 -37.98 31.14
N LEU A 141 -20.30 -37.52 30.08
CA LEU A 141 -21.62 -38.02 29.69
C LEU A 141 -21.57 -39.50 29.27
N PHE A 142 -20.47 -39.94 28.65
CA PHE A 142 -20.23 -41.34 28.30
C PHE A 142 -19.57 -42.16 29.41
N TYR A 143 -19.10 -41.50 30.48
CA TYR A 143 -18.52 -42.15 31.65
C TYR A 143 -19.63 -42.64 32.58
N LYS A 144 -20.01 -43.91 32.46
CA LYS A 144 -20.83 -44.60 33.47
C LYS A 144 -19.91 -45.14 34.55
N PRO A 145 -19.92 -44.62 35.78
CA PRO A 145 -19.14 -45.23 36.85
C PRO A 145 -19.66 -46.65 37.08
N PRO A 146 -18.78 -47.67 37.18
CA PRO A 146 -19.19 -48.96 37.69
C PRO A 146 -19.69 -48.74 39.12
N HIS A 147 -20.94 -49.13 39.37
CA HIS A 147 -21.58 -49.09 40.67
C HIS A 147 -20.74 -49.91 41.66
N GLN A 148 -19.87 -49.24 42.41
CA GLN A 148 -19.33 -49.77 43.65
C GLN A 148 -20.22 -49.23 44.76
N GLY A 149 -20.83 -50.15 45.52
CA GLY A 149 -22.07 -49.96 46.27
C GLY A 149 -22.08 -48.81 47.28
N ASP A 150 -23.31 -48.48 47.68
CA ASP A 150 -23.74 -47.65 48.81
C ASP A 150 -22.63 -46.96 49.62
N GLN A 151 -22.74 -45.63 49.76
CA GLN A 151 -22.97 -45.00 51.06
C GLN A 151 -23.71 -43.67 50.88
N ALA A 152 -24.89 -43.63 51.50
CA ALA A 152 -25.58 -42.40 51.84
C ALA A 152 -24.70 -41.55 52.77
N VAL A 153 -24.67 -40.24 52.53
CA VAL A 153 -24.55 -39.26 53.60
C VAL A 153 -25.57 -38.17 53.30
N GLU A 154 -26.65 -38.19 54.08
CA GLU A 154 -27.51 -37.03 54.32
C GLU A 154 -26.66 -35.92 54.94
N ASP A 155 -26.80 -34.69 54.45
CA ASP A 155 -26.97 -33.50 55.30
C ASP A 155 -27.14 -32.27 54.40
N GLU A 156 -28.36 -31.73 54.36
CA GLU A 156 -28.62 -30.43 54.98
C GLU A 156 -30.12 -30.11 54.81
N ARG A 157 -30.88 -30.33 55.89
CA ARG A 157 -32.14 -29.65 56.13
C ARG A 157 -31.90 -28.68 57.29
N THR A 158 -31.57 -27.43 56.98
CA THR A 158 -31.96 -26.23 57.75
C THR A 158 -31.88 -25.01 56.88
#